data_AF-A0A370B3U0-F1
#
_entry.id   AF-A0A370B3U0-F1
#
_cell.length_a   1.000
_cell.length_b   1.000
_cell.length_c   1.000
_cell.angle_alpha   90.00
_cell.angle_beta   90.00
_cell.angle_gamma   90.00
#
_symmetry.space_group_name_H-M   'P 1'
#
loop_
_entity.id
_entity.type
_entity.pdbx_description
1 polymer ?
#
loop_
_entity_poly.entity_id
_entity_poly.type
_entity_poly.pdbx_seq_one_letter_code
_entity_poly.pdbx_strand_id
1 'polypeptide(L)'
;MSEQHETTTPPRISLMAAAELRDALRALGEGRGPAAIASLMAIDADSWEAVEQRLAAIVGNDLRALLLSAAGGTTDTEAAKFLG
;
A
#
# COMPACT_ATOMS: atom_id res chain seq x y z
N MET A 1 -11.92 36.27 16.98
CA MET A 1 -11.50 35.34 15.92
C MET A 1 -11.81 33.94 16.42
N SER A 2 -12.90 33.33 15.96
CA SER A 2 -13.23 31.96 16.32
C SER A 2 -12.46 31.02 15.41
N GLU A 3 -11.53 30.27 15.97
CA GLU A 3 -10.83 29.18 15.31
C GLU A 3 -11.85 28.07 15.03
N GLN A 4 -12.35 28.04 13.80
CA GLN A 4 -13.09 26.89 13.28
C GLN A 4 -12.10 25.74 13.19
N HIS A 5 -12.06 24.89 14.21
CA HIS A 5 -11.45 23.58 14.09
C HIS A 5 -12.30 22.78 13.11
N GLU A 6 -11.94 22.81 11.83
CA GLU A 6 -12.36 21.80 10.86
C GLU A 6 -11.92 20.44 11.40
N THR A 7 -12.84 19.74 12.05
CA THR A 7 -12.68 18.31 12.31
C THR A 7 -12.76 17.62 10.95
N THR A 8 -11.63 17.55 10.25
CA THR A 8 -11.52 16.74 9.03
C THR A 8 -11.84 15.31 9.45
N THR A 9 -12.96 14.78 8.95
CA THR A 9 -13.30 13.39 9.24
C THR A 9 -12.19 12.55 8.61
N PRO A 10 -11.52 11.66 9.36
CA PRO A 10 -10.44 10.88 8.80
C PRO A 10 -10.93 10.07 7.60
N PRO A 11 -10.09 9.91 6.57
CA PRO A 11 -10.45 9.16 5.36
C PRO A 11 -10.96 7.78 5.72
N ARG A 12 -12.13 7.40 5.21
CA ARG A 12 -12.78 6.14 5.57
C ARG A 12 -12.46 5.07 4.54
N ILE A 13 -11.74 4.04 4.99
CA ILE A 13 -11.48 2.84 4.19
C ILE A 13 -12.66 1.89 4.43
N SER A 14 -13.32 1.45 3.35
CA SER A 14 -14.40 0.47 3.45
C SER A 14 -13.87 -0.90 3.90
N LEU A 15 -14.72 -1.70 4.57
CA LEU A 15 -14.34 -3.07 4.95
C LEU A 15 -14.05 -3.94 3.71
N MET A 16 -14.77 -3.70 2.61
CA MET A 16 -14.53 -4.35 1.32
C MET A 16 -13.13 -4.02 0.81
N ALA A 17 -12.78 -2.74 0.72
CA ALA A 17 -11.46 -2.31 0.26
C ALA A 17 -10.33 -2.86 1.13
N ALA A 18 -10.52 -2.94 2.45
CA ALA A 18 -9.54 -3.56 3.34
C ALA A 18 -9.37 -5.07 3.08
N ALA A 19 -10.46 -5.78 2.77
CA ALA A 19 -10.41 -7.20 2.42
C ALA A 19 -9.70 -7.41 1.07
N GLU A 20 -10.05 -6.62 0.05
CA GLU A 20 -9.43 -6.68 -1.28
C GLU A 20 -7.94 -6.33 -1.24
N LEU A 21 -7.54 -5.33 -0.45
CA LEU A 21 -6.12 -5.01 -0.25
C LEU A 21 -5.35 -6.17 0.38
N ARG A 22 -5.93 -6.83 1.39
CA ARG A 22 -5.31 -8.00 2.03
C ARG A 22 -5.17 -9.16 1.04
N ASP A 23 -6.21 -9.40 0.24
CA ASP A 23 -6.23 -10.49 -0.73
C ASP A 23 -5.25 -10.21 -1.88
N ALA A 24 -5.08 -8.95 -2.29
CA ALA A 24 -4.04 -8.52 -3.20
C ALA A 24 -2.63 -8.83 -2.67
N LEU A 25 -2.33 -8.43 -1.43
CA LEU A 25 -1.03 -8.69 -0.80
C LEU A 25 -0.73 -10.19 -0.66
N ARG A 26 -1.76 -10.98 -0.32
CA ARG A 26 -1.64 -12.44 -0.26
C ARG A 26 -1.36 -13.04 -1.63
N ALA A 27 -2.11 -12.65 -2.66
CA ALA A 27 -1.92 -13.12 -4.02
C ALA A 27 -0.53 -12.75 -4.56
N LEU A 28 -0.01 -11.56 -4.22
CA LEU A 28 1.37 -11.16 -4.52
C LEU A 28 2.38 -12.12 -3.87
N GLY A 29 2.23 -12.41 -2.57
CA GLY A 29 3.11 -13.34 -1.85
C GLY A 29 3.08 -14.78 -2.40
N GLU A 30 1.97 -15.18 -3.01
CA GLU A 30 1.79 -16.49 -3.64
C GLU A 30 2.19 -16.50 -5.14
N GLY A 31 2.70 -15.39 -5.68
CA GLY A 31 3.08 -15.28 -7.10
C GLY A 31 1.90 -15.22 -8.07
N ARG A 32 0.68 -15.02 -7.57
CA ARG A 32 -0.57 -14.96 -8.35
C ARG A 32 -0.83 -13.53 -8.85
N GLY A 33 0.07 -13.01 -9.68
CA GLY A 33 0.03 -11.62 -10.19
C GLY A 33 -1.33 -11.18 -10.75
N PRO A 34 -1.99 -11.97 -11.64
CA PRO A 34 -3.31 -11.61 -12.15
C PRO A 34 -4.39 -11.46 -11.06
N ALA A 35 -4.36 -12.32 -10.03
CA ALA A 35 -5.31 -12.26 -8.92
C ALA A 35 -5.05 -11.05 -8.02
N ALA A 36 -3.79 -10.68 -7.83
CA ALA A 36 -3.42 -9.46 -7.13
C ALA A 36 -3.97 -8.21 -7.85
N ILE A 37 -3.75 -8.12 -9.16
CA ILE A 37 -4.27 -7.00 -9.97
C ILE A 37 -5.79 -6.94 -9.90
N ALA A 38 -6.48 -8.08 -10.03
CA ALA A 38 -7.94 -8.13 -9.94
C ALA A 38 -8.47 -7.61 -8.59
N SER A 39 -7.82 -7.98 -7.48
CA SER A 39 -8.19 -7.52 -6.14
C SER A 39 -7.94 -6.02 -5.97
N LEU A 40 -6.81 -5.50 -6.47
CA LEU A 40 -6.53 -4.05 -6.46
C LEU A 40 -7.56 -3.26 -7.29
N MET A 41 -7.97 -3.78 -8.44
CA MET A 41 -8.99 -3.17 -9.30
C MET A 41 -10.40 -3.17 -8.67
N ALA A 42 -10.65 -4.02 -7.68
CA ALA A 42 -11.93 -4.06 -6.97
C ALA A 42 -12.06 -2.99 -5.88
N ILE A 43 -10.96 -2.30 -5.53
CA ILE A 43 -10.96 -1.24 -4.53
C ILE A 43 -11.55 0.04 -5.14
N ASP A 44 -12.53 0.64 -4.46
CA ASP A 44 -13.10 1.92 -4.86
C ASP A 44 -12.11 3.08 -4.68
N ALA A 45 -12.24 4.11 -5.52
CA ALA A 45 -11.29 5.23 -5.58
C ALA A 45 -11.15 5.97 -4.24
N ASP A 46 -12.26 6.20 -3.53
CA ASP A 46 -12.26 6.89 -2.24
C ASP A 46 -11.49 6.08 -1.18
N SER A 47 -11.71 4.77 -1.12
CA SER A 47 -10.97 3.88 -0.23
C SER A 47 -9.50 3.75 -0.63
N TRP A 48 -9.17 3.78 -1.92
CA TRP A 48 -7.78 3.79 -2.40
C TRP A 48 -7.05 5.05 -1.93
N GLU A 49 -7.63 6.23 -2.11
CA GLU A 49 -7.05 7.49 -1.65
C GLU A 49 -6.90 7.50 -0.13
N ALA A 50 -7.90 7.01 0.61
CA ALA A 50 -7.84 6.88 2.06
C ALA A 50 -6.68 5.96 2.52
N VAL A 51 -6.40 4.88 1.79
CA VAL A 51 -5.26 4.00 2.04
C VAL A 51 -3.95 4.75 1.79
N GLU A 52 -3.82 5.47 0.67
CA GLU A 52 -2.61 6.25 0.33
C GLU A 52 -2.32 7.33 1.39
N GLN A 53 -3.34 8.09 1.79
CA GLN A 53 -3.21 9.12 2.83
C GLN A 53 -2.78 8.52 4.17
N ARG A 54 -3.34 7.36 4.54
CA ARG A 54 -2.99 6.68 5.80
C ARG A 54 -1.58 6.10 5.75
N LEU A 55 -1.15 5.56 4.62
CA LEU A 55 0.22 5.08 4.44
C LEU A 55 1.23 6.22 4.48
N ALA A 56 0.94 7.34 3.83
CA ALA A 56 1.77 8.53 3.90
C ALA A 56 1.88 9.04 5.35
N ALA A 57 0.79 9.04 6.11
CA ALA A 57 0.80 9.48 7.51
C ALA A 57 1.61 8.57 8.44
N ILE A 58 1.60 7.24 8.20
CA ILE A 58 2.26 6.27 9.08
C ILE A 58 3.73 6.04 8.68
N VAL A 59 4.00 5.95 7.39
CA VAL A 59 5.28 5.51 6.84
C VAL A 59 6.07 6.66 6.21
N GLY A 60 5.44 7.82 5.99
CA GLY A 60 6.07 8.98 5.35
C GLY A 60 6.33 8.80 3.85
N ASN A 61 5.78 7.73 3.24
CA ASN A 61 6.06 7.35 1.86
C ASN A 61 4.76 6.96 1.14
N ASP A 62 4.72 7.17 -0.17
CA ASP A 62 3.57 6.76 -0.98
C ASP A 62 3.54 5.21 -1.15
N LEU A 63 2.34 4.67 -1.39
CA LEU A 63 2.11 3.23 -1.51
C LEU A 63 2.95 2.61 -2.64
N ARG A 64 3.16 3.33 -3.74
CA ARG A 64 3.97 2.85 -4.87
C ARG A 64 5.42 2.66 -4.45
N ALA A 65 6.00 3.62 -3.76
CA ALA A 65 7.37 3.54 -3.29
C ALA A 65 7.55 2.42 -2.24
N LEU A 66 6.53 2.14 -1.42
CA LEU A 66 6.51 0.99 -0.53
C LEU A 66 6.46 -0.35 -1.28
N LEU A 67 5.61 -0.47 -2.29
CA LEU A 67 5.52 -1.68 -3.13
C LEU A 67 6.81 -1.91 -3.92
N LEU A 68 7.43 -0.86 -4.43
CA LEU A 68 8.72 -0.92 -5.12
C LEU A 68 9.85 -1.34 -4.18
N SER A 69 9.88 -0.81 -2.94
CA SER A 69 10.84 -1.22 -1.93
C SER A 69 10.68 -2.70 -1.54
N ALA A 70 9.44 -3.17 -1.38
CA ALA A 70 9.14 -4.58 -1.11
C ALA A 70 9.53 -5.49 -2.29
N ALA A 71 9.31 -5.04 -3.53
CA ALA A 71 9.70 -5.78 -4.74
C ALA A 71 11.23 -5.78 -4.97
N GLY A 72 11.93 -4.75 -4.51
CA GLY A 72 13.39 -4.60 -4.57
C GLY A 72 14.17 -5.34 -3.48
N GLY A 73 13.50 -6.13 -2.63
CA GLY A 73 14.09 -6.89 -1.53
C GLY A 73 15.05 -8.03 -1.90
N THR A 74 15.63 -8.03 -3.11
CA THR A 74 16.65 -9.00 -3.55
C THR A 74 17.59 -8.39 -4.60
N THR A 75 18.31 -7.31 -4.29
CA THR A 75 19.52 -6.96 -5.08
C THR A 75 20.72 -6.50 -4.26
N ASP A 76 20.70 -6.55 -2.92
CA ASP A 76 21.83 -6.04 -2.12
C ASP A 76 22.37 -7.04 -1.08
N THR A 77 22.34 -8.33 -1.39
CA THR A 77 23.04 -9.36 -0.59
C THR A 77 23.93 -10.28 -1.43
N GLU A 78 23.79 -10.32 -2.77
CA GLU A 78 24.69 -11.14 -3.60
C GLU A 78 26.00 -10.44 -3.99
N ALA A 79 26.05 -9.10 -4.03
CA ALA A 79 27.27 -8.37 -4.42
C ALA A 79 28.42 -8.48 -3.40
N ALA A 80 28.12 -8.75 -2.13
CA ALA A 80 29.13 -8.91 -1.07
C ALA A 80 29.76 -10.32 -1.03
N LYS A 81 29.24 -11.30 -1.79
CA LYS A 81 29.78 -12.68 -1.83
C LYS A 81 30.85 -12.89 -2.90
N PHE A 82 30.93 -11.99 -3.89
CA PHE A 82 31.84 -12.10 -5.03
C PHE A 82 33.10 -11.22 -4.94
N LEU A 83 33.35 -10.58 -3.78
CA LEU A 83 34.57 -9.80 -3.50
C LEU A 83 35.41 -10.44 -2.38
N GLY A 84 35.31 -11.75 -2.20
CA GLY A 84 36.22 -12.56 -1.37
C GLY A 84 37.38 -13.12 -2.19
#